data_AF-A0A7C6T2X2-F1
#
_entry.id   AF-A0A7C6T2X2-F1
#
_cell.length_a   1.000
_cell.length_b   1.000
_cell.length_c   1.000
_cell.angle_alpha   90.00
_cell.angle_beta   90.00
_cell.angle_gamma   90.00
#
_symmetry.space_group_name_H-M   'P 1'
#
loop_
_entity.id
_entity.type
_entity.pdbx_description
1 polymer ?
#
loop_
_entity_poly.entity_id
_entity_poly.type
_entity_poly.pdbx_seq_one_letter_code
_entity_poly.pdbx_strand_id
1 'polypeptide(L)'
;MDQIVFVSHCILNTASKVVLYDLSAAGAEEALRLRFVSVALDKGIQLIQLPCPEFTLYGANRWGHVSNQFDTPFFRNHCRRILEPFILQLKEYLQHPERFKILGIVGIDGSPSCGVDYTCYGDWYGSFEERKDLEGTLSTARLGDGMGVFMHELADLLQAEGLADQVPLRSLYADEPHKCMDLLG
;
A
#
# COMPACT_ATOMS: atom_id res chain seq x y z
N MET A 1 8.64 -8.43 -24.51
CA MET A 1 7.61 -8.73 -23.52
C MET A 1 7.73 -7.65 -22.46
N ASP A 2 6.69 -6.83 -22.33
CA ASP A 2 6.72 -5.70 -21.42
C ASP A 2 6.43 -6.20 -20.01
N GLN A 3 7.35 -5.91 -19.09
CA GLN A 3 7.22 -6.27 -17.68
C GLN A 3 6.49 -5.15 -16.94
N ILE A 4 5.54 -5.52 -16.09
CA ILE A 4 4.65 -4.57 -15.42
C ILE A 4 4.62 -4.87 -13.93
N VAL A 5 4.74 -3.82 -13.11
CA VAL A 5 4.50 -3.86 -11.66
C VAL A 5 3.42 -2.85 -11.31
N PHE A 6 2.44 -3.28 -10.52
CA PHE A 6 1.50 -2.36 -9.88
C PHE A 6 2.09 -1.90 -8.56
N VAL A 7 1.98 -0.62 -8.24
CA VAL A 7 2.61 -0.04 -7.05
C VAL A 7 1.61 0.80 -6.28
N SER A 8 1.68 0.76 -4.95
CA SER A 8 0.94 1.67 -4.09
C SER A 8 1.21 3.12 -4.48
N HIS A 9 0.18 3.97 -4.35
CA HIS A 9 0.20 5.32 -4.89
C HIS A 9 1.45 6.12 -4.52
N CYS A 10 1.83 6.08 -3.24
CA CYS A 10 2.95 6.86 -2.73
C CYS A 10 4.34 6.32 -3.09
N ILE A 11 4.45 5.16 -3.76
CA ILE A 11 5.72 4.74 -4.39
C ILE A 11 6.09 5.71 -5.53
N LEU A 12 5.09 6.21 -6.27
CA LEU A 12 5.30 7.17 -7.37
C LEU A 12 4.92 8.61 -7.02
N ASN A 13 3.99 8.82 -6.08
CA ASN A 13 3.52 10.15 -5.69
C ASN A 13 3.38 10.30 -4.18
N THR A 14 4.48 10.71 -3.54
CA THR A 14 4.55 10.93 -2.09
C THR A 14 3.67 12.09 -1.60
N ALA A 15 3.19 12.98 -2.49
CA ALA A 15 2.26 14.06 -2.13
C ALA A 15 0.88 13.55 -1.66
N SER A 16 0.59 12.26 -1.83
CA SER A 16 -0.62 11.61 -1.28
C SER A 16 -0.47 11.13 0.17
N LYS A 17 0.75 11.08 0.71
CA LYS A 17 1.00 10.62 2.08
C LYS A 17 0.41 11.61 3.09
N VAL A 18 0.06 11.10 4.26
CA VAL A 18 -0.21 11.94 5.43
C VAL A 18 1.03 12.77 5.75
N VAL A 19 0.85 13.99 6.28
CA VAL A 19 1.96 14.86 6.67
C VAL A 19 2.79 14.17 7.75
N LEU A 20 4.09 14.04 7.50
CA LEU A 20 5.07 13.49 8.44
C LEU A 20 5.90 14.63 9.01
N TYR A 21 6.01 14.68 10.34
CA TYR A 21 6.81 15.69 11.04
C TYR A 21 8.21 15.20 11.40
N ASP A 22 8.41 13.88 11.54
CA ASP A 22 9.72 13.26 11.72
C ASP A 22 10.20 12.67 10.39
N LEU A 23 11.28 13.26 9.84
CA LEU A 23 11.86 12.86 8.56
C LEU A 23 12.96 11.80 8.69
N SER A 24 13.41 11.48 9.90
CA SER A 24 14.53 10.56 10.12
C SER A 24 14.15 9.11 9.74
N ALA A 25 12.99 8.64 10.19
CA ALA A 25 12.42 7.36 9.78
C ALA A 25 11.96 7.36 8.31
N ALA A 26 11.50 8.50 7.80
CA ALA A 26 11.10 8.64 6.40
C ALA A 26 12.27 8.52 5.42
N GLY A 27 13.50 8.82 5.85
CA GLY A 27 14.68 8.81 4.98
C GLY A 27 15.04 7.44 4.41
N ALA A 28 14.94 6.38 5.21
CA ALA A 28 15.26 5.01 4.76
C ALA A 28 14.19 4.45 3.81
N GLU A 29 12.90 4.67 4.12
CA GLU A 29 11.79 4.31 3.22
C GLU A 29 11.91 5.07 1.89
N GLU A 30 12.20 6.37 1.93
CA GLU A 30 12.37 7.21 0.74
C GLU A 30 13.56 6.77 -0.10
N ALA A 31 14.70 6.45 0.52
CA ALA A 31 15.86 5.93 -0.17
C ALA A 31 15.56 4.60 -0.88
N LEU A 32 14.86 3.67 -0.22
CA LEU A 32 14.44 2.42 -0.83
C LEU A 32 13.42 2.66 -1.96
N ARG A 33 12.47 3.58 -1.78
CA ARG A 33 11.49 3.95 -2.81
C ARG A 33 12.15 4.49 -4.06
N LEU A 34 13.04 5.46 -3.92
CA LEU A 34 13.80 6.02 -5.04
C LEU A 34 14.62 4.93 -5.74
N ARG A 35 15.33 4.09 -4.98
CA ARG A 35 16.09 2.97 -5.53
C ARG A 35 15.20 1.99 -6.31
N PHE A 36 14.06 1.58 -5.75
CA PHE A 36 13.12 0.67 -6.39
C PHE A 36 12.61 1.25 -7.72
N VAL A 37 12.16 2.50 -7.72
CA VAL A 37 11.66 3.18 -8.92
C VAL A 37 12.76 3.34 -9.96
N SER A 38 13.96 3.80 -9.58
CA SER A 38 15.09 3.94 -10.50
C SER A 38 15.47 2.60 -11.15
N VAL A 39 15.63 1.54 -10.36
CA VAL A 39 15.98 0.20 -10.90
C VAL A 39 14.89 -0.34 -11.82
N ALA A 40 13.61 -0.13 -11.50
CA ALA A 40 12.52 -0.54 -12.38
C ALA A 40 12.58 0.19 -13.73
N LEU A 41 12.77 1.52 -13.71
CA LEU A 41 12.89 2.33 -14.92
C LEU A 41 14.12 1.98 -15.75
N ASP A 42 15.29 1.79 -15.11
CA ASP A 42 16.54 1.41 -15.78
C ASP A 42 16.41 0.05 -16.49
N LYS A 43 15.57 -0.85 -15.95
CA LYS A 43 15.24 -2.15 -16.55
C LYS A 43 14.11 -2.10 -17.57
N GLY A 44 13.50 -0.93 -17.81
CA GLY A 44 12.36 -0.77 -18.71
C GLY A 44 11.04 -1.37 -18.20
N ILE A 45 10.96 -1.65 -16.89
CA ILE A 45 9.75 -2.18 -16.25
C ILE A 45 8.71 -1.04 -16.16
N GLN A 46 7.51 -1.32 -16.65
CA GLN A 46 6.39 -0.40 -16.60
C GLN A 46 5.77 -0.39 -15.20
N LEU A 47 5.40 0.79 -14.71
CA LEU A 47 4.83 0.97 -13.37
C LEU A 47 3.40 1.49 -13.47
N ILE A 48 2.46 0.78 -12.86
CA ILE A 48 1.05 1.18 -12.77
C ILE A 48 0.77 1.66 -11.34
N GLN A 49 0.37 2.92 -11.21
CA GLN A 49 0.05 3.51 -9.93
C GLN A 49 -1.36 3.13 -9.47
N LEU A 50 -1.47 2.39 -8.37
CA LEU A 50 -2.74 2.14 -7.68
C LEU A 50 -3.26 3.42 -6.99
N PRO A 51 -4.58 3.52 -6.72
CA PRO A 51 -5.14 4.66 -6.02
C PRO A 51 -4.73 4.64 -4.54
N CYS A 52 -4.72 5.81 -3.89
CA CYS A 52 -4.52 5.92 -2.44
C CYS A 52 -5.89 5.98 -1.74
N PRO A 53 -6.33 4.92 -1.05
CA PRO A 53 -7.66 4.87 -0.43
C PRO A 53 -7.85 5.96 0.63
N GLU A 54 -6.79 6.26 1.39
CA GLU A 54 -6.83 7.31 2.40
C GLU A 54 -7.01 8.70 1.76
N PHE A 55 -6.33 8.95 0.65
CA PHE A 55 -6.41 10.23 -0.05
C PHE A 55 -7.77 10.39 -0.74
N THR A 56 -8.28 9.35 -1.39
CA THR A 56 -9.57 9.41 -2.10
C THR A 56 -10.77 9.42 -1.17
N LEU A 57 -10.60 9.02 0.10
CA LEU A 57 -11.67 9.09 1.10
C LEU A 57 -11.57 10.33 2.01
N TYR A 58 -10.38 10.68 2.50
CA TYR A 58 -10.20 11.75 3.50
C TYR A 58 -9.54 13.03 2.94
N GLY A 59 -8.93 12.97 1.76
CA GLY A 59 -8.17 14.08 1.20
C GLY A 59 -6.79 14.28 1.83
N ALA A 60 -6.16 15.41 1.47
CA ALA A 60 -4.79 15.72 1.88
C ALA A 60 -4.68 16.17 3.35
N ASN A 61 -5.67 16.89 3.87
CA ASN A 61 -5.67 17.45 5.23
C ASN A 61 -6.20 16.44 6.28
N ARG A 62 -5.78 15.18 6.16
CA ARG A 62 -6.20 14.10 7.06
C ARG A 62 -5.20 13.90 8.20
N TRP A 63 -5.68 13.35 9.31
CA TRP A 63 -4.83 12.81 10.36
C TRP A 63 -4.28 11.43 10.01
N GLY A 64 -3.19 11.04 10.68
CA GLY A 64 -2.73 9.66 10.66
C GLY A 64 -3.77 8.73 11.31
N HIS A 65 -3.90 7.52 10.78
CA HIS A 65 -4.81 6.50 11.28
C HIS A 65 -4.05 5.17 11.45
N VAL A 66 -4.62 4.27 12.23
CA VAL A 66 -4.19 2.86 12.35
C VAL A 66 -5.15 1.94 11.60
N SER A 67 -4.70 0.74 11.24
CA SER A 67 -5.44 -0.23 10.41
C SER A 67 -6.82 -0.55 11.00
N ASN A 68 -6.91 -0.75 12.32
CA ASN A 68 -8.18 -1.04 12.99
C ASN A 68 -9.17 0.15 13.03
N GLN A 69 -8.75 1.39 12.73
CA GLN A 69 -9.69 2.50 12.48
C GLN A 69 -10.25 2.47 11.05
N PHE A 70 -9.49 1.93 10.10
CA PHE A 70 -9.93 1.75 8.72
C PHE A 70 -10.68 0.44 8.49
N ASP A 71 -10.59 -0.52 9.41
CA ASP A 71 -11.33 -1.78 9.31
C ASP A 71 -12.83 -1.58 9.59
N THR A 72 -13.52 -0.97 8.62
CA THR A 72 -14.96 -0.70 8.66
C THR A 72 -15.61 -1.12 7.35
N PRO A 73 -16.92 -1.46 7.35
CA PRO A 73 -17.63 -1.79 6.12
C PRO A 73 -17.55 -0.68 5.06
N PHE A 74 -17.58 0.59 5.48
CA PHE A 74 -17.54 1.74 4.56
C PHE A 74 -16.18 1.90 3.88
N PHE A 75 -15.08 1.78 4.63
CA PHE A 75 -13.73 1.91 4.08
C PHE A 75 -13.39 0.71 3.18
N ARG A 76 -13.73 -0.52 3.59
CA ARG A 76 -13.57 -1.72 2.76
C ARG A 76 -14.33 -1.63 1.45
N ASN A 77 -15.59 -1.18 1.50
CA ASN A 77 -16.37 -0.93 0.29
C ASN A 77 -15.74 0.16 -0.61
N HIS A 78 -15.21 1.23 -0.02
CA HIS A 78 -14.46 2.24 -0.77
C HIS A 78 -13.23 1.63 -1.47
N CYS A 79 -12.45 0.81 -0.77
CA CYS A 79 -11.27 0.11 -1.30
C CYS A 79 -11.65 -0.77 -2.50
N ARG A 80 -12.66 -1.64 -2.36
CA ARG A 80 -13.12 -2.50 -3.47
C ARG A 80 -13.50 -1.70 -4.71
N ARG A 81 -14.29 -0.63 -4.53
CA ARG A 81 -14.76 0.22 -5.64
C ARG A 81 -13.62 0.89 -6.40
N ILE A 82 -12.60 1.39 -5.70
CA ILE A 82 -11.48 2.06 -6.38
C ILE A 82 -10.46 1.05 -6.96
N LEU A 83 -10.46 -0.20 -6.49
CA LEU A 83 -9.65 -1.29 -7.04
C LEU A 83 -10.24 -1.93 -8.30
N GLU A 84 -11.57 -1.91 -8.45
CA GLU A 84 -12.26 -2.57 -9.56
C GLU A 84 -11.67 -2.26 -10.94
N PRO A 85 -11.39 -0.99 -11.33
CA PRO A 85 -10.77 -0.70 -12.64
C PRO A 85 -9.38 -1.33 -12.82
N PHE A 86 -8.62 -1.48 -11.73
CA PHE A 86 -7.27 -2.04 -11.75
C PHE A 86 -7.29 -3.58 -11.80
N ILE A 87 -8.31 -4.21 -11.21
CA ILE A 87 -8.55 -5.66 -11.40
C ILE A 87 -8.89 -5.94 -12.87
N LEU A 88 -9.75 -5.13 -13.49
CA LEU A 88 -10.05 -5.26 -14.92
C LEU A 88 -8.81 -5.05 -15.79
N GLN A 89 -8.01 -4.00 -15.49
CA GLN A 89 -6.75 -3.75 -16.17
C GLN A 89 -5.75 -4.91 -16.03
N LEU A 90 -5.64 -5.47 -14.83
CA LEU A 90 -4.79 -6.63 -14.56
C LEU A 90 -5.22 -7.86 -15.37
N LYS A 91 -6.52 -8.15 -15.40
CA LYS A 91 -7.10 -9.24 -16.20
C LYS A 91 -6.80 -9.08 -17.68
N GLU A 92 -6.91 -7.86 -18.22
CA GLU A 92 -6.57 -7.58 -19.61
C GLU A 92 -5.11 -7.92 -19.91
N TYR A 93 -4.16 -7.48 -19.08
CA TYR A 93 -2.74 -7.82 -19.28
C TYR A 93 -2.49 -9.32 -19.23
N LEU A 94 -3.13 -10.04 -18.31
CA LEU A 94 -2.99 -11.48 -18.15
C LEU A 94 -3.60 -12.28 -19.32
N GLN A 95 -4.53 -11.70 -20.09
CA GLN A 95 -5.08 -12.33 -21.30
C GLN A 95 -4.11 -12.34 -22.49
N HIS A 96 -3.05 -11.53 -22.46
CA HIS A 96 -2.05 -11.42 -23.55
C HIS A 96 -0.63 -11.77 -23.05
N PRO A 97 -0.39 -12.99 -22.55
CA PRO A 97 0.89 -13.41 -21.96
C PRO A 97 2.06 -13.42 -22.95
N GLU A 98 1.79 -13.42 -24.26
CA GLU A 98 2.80 -13.28 -25.31
C GLU A 98 3.37 -11.85 -25.40
N ARG A 99 2.66 -10.87 -24.85
CA ARG A 99 3.05 -9.45 -24.86
C ARG A 99 3.47 -8.94 -23.49
N PHE A 100 2.75 -9.34 -22.43
CA PHE A 100 2.91 -8.75 -21.10
C PHE A 100 3.29 -9.80 -20.05
N LYS A 101 4.07 -9.36 -19.06
CA LYS A 101 4.35 -10.12 -17.84
C LYS A 101 4.08 -9.25 -16.62
N ILE A 102 3.12 -9.66 -15.80
CA ILE A 102 2.90 -9.07 -14.48
C ILE A 102 3.95 -9.66 -13.53
N LEU A 103 4.76 -8.78 -12.94
CA LEU A 103 5.76 -9.18 -11.94
C LEU A 103 5.16 -9.27 -10.54
N GLY A 104 4.18 -8.40 -10.22
CA GLY A 104 3.48 -8.40 -8.94
C GLY A 104 2.88 -7.04 -8.60
N ILE A 105 2.45 -6.93 -7.34
CA ILE A 105 1.92 -5.69 -6.76
C ILE A 105 2.73 -5.33 -5.51
N VAL A 106 3.16 -4.07 -5.41
CA VAL A 106 3.98 -3.58 -4.31
C VAL A 106 3.19 -2.66 -3.37
N GLY A 107 3.00 -3.13 -2.14
CA GLY A 107 2.51 -2.37 -0.99
C GLY A 107 3.62 -1.64 -0.22
N ILE A 108 3.27 -1.06 0.92
CA ILE A 108 4.20 -0.35 1.82
C ILE A 108 3.90 -0.79 3.24
N ASP A 109 4.80 -1.58 3.83
CA ASP A 109 4.61 -2.06 5.19
C ASP A 109 4.64 -0.92 6.21
N GLY A 110 3.84 -1.08 7.27
CA GLY A 110 3.56 -0.03 8.25
C GLY A 110 2.44 0.93 7.85
N SER A 111 1.97 0.90 6.59
CA SER A 111 0.77 1.63 6.20
C SER A 111 -0.50 0.94 6.74
N PRO A 112 -1.47 1.68 7.30
CA PRO A 112 -2.76 1.14 7.73
C PRO A 112 -3.61 0.62 6.56
N SER A 113 -3.33 1.10 5.34
CA SER A 113 -4.06 0.70 4.14
C SER A 113 -3.23 -0.23 3.24
N CYS A 114 -1.98 0.14 2.98
CA CYS A 114 -1.15 -0.48 1.95
C CYS A 114 -0.12 -1.49 2.47
N GLY A 115 -0.10 -1.79 3.78
CA GLY A 115 0.77 -2.82 4.35
C GLY A 115 0.45 -4.20 3.79
N VAL A 116 1.48 -5.02 3.53
CA VAL A 116 1.30 -6.39 2.99
C VAL A 116 1.60 -7.41 4.06
N ASP A 117 2.78 -7.34 4.66
CA ASP A 117 3.17 -8.25 5.75
C ASP A 117 2.97 -7.60 7.11
N TYR A 118 3.20 -6.28 7.19
CA TYR A 118 3.03 -5.51 8.42
C TYR A 118 2.15 -4.29 8.22
N THR A 119 1.36 -3.98 9.24
CA THR A 119 0.55 -2.77 9.31
C THR A 119 0.63 -2.16 10.72
N CYS A 120 0.01 -1.00 10.92
CA CYS A 120 -0.02 -0.33 12.21
C CYS A 120 -1.36 -0.54 12.92
N TYR A 121 -1.29 -0.79 14.23
CA TYR A 121 -2.44 -0.97 15.11
C TYR A 121 -2.34 0.00 16.29
N GLY A 122 -3.48 0.36 16.88
CA GLY A 122 -3.51 1.16 18.10
C GLY A 122 -4.94 1.33 18.62
N ASP A 123 -5.07 1.67 19.90
CA ASP A 123 -6.37 1.90 20.55
C ASP A 123 -6.83 3.35 20.32
N TRP A 124 -6.74 3.81 19.08
CA TRP A 124 -7.05 5.18 18.68
C TRP A 124 -8.55 5.36 18.44
N TYR A 125 -9.24 6.01 19.37
CA TYR A 125 -10.67 6.34 19.25
C TYR A 125 -11.06 7.49 20.19
N GLY A 126 -12.27 8.02 20.05
CA GLY A 126 -12.81 9.07 20.94
C GLY A 126 -12.50 10.50 20.50
N SER A 127 -13.09 11.48 21.20
CA SER A 127 -12.86 12.90 20.94
C SER A 127 -11.48 13.34 21.41
N PHE A 128 -10.87 14.31 20.72
CA PHE A 128 -9.70 15.02 21.22
C PHE A 128 -10.07 16.04 22.30
N GLU A 129 -11.28 16.61 22.21
CA GLU A 129 -11.76 17.61 23.16
C GLU A 129 -11.95 17.00 24.54
N GLU A 130 -11.51 17.72 25.59
CA GLU A 130 -11.56 17.30 27.01
C GLU A 130 -10.78 16.02 27.36
N ARG A 131 -10.10 15.40 26.38
CA ARG A 131 -9.31 14.20 26.60
C ARG A 131 -8.04 14.52 27.39
N LYS A 132 -7.84 13.80 28.50
CA LYS A 132 -6.69 14.00 29.41
C LYS A 132 -5.55 13.02 29.18
N ASP A 133 -5.78 11.96 28.40
CA ASP A 133 -4.88 10.83 28.19
C ASP A 133 -4.48 10.66 26.71
N LEU A 134 -4.52 11.74 25.92
CA LEU A 134 -4.25 11.68 24.48
C LEU A 134 -2.88 11.09 24.17
N GLU A 135 -1.83 11.51 24.89
CA GLU A 135 -0.47 10.96 24.71
C GLU A 135 -0.42 9.45 24.98
N GLY A 136 -1.08 8.99 26.05
CA GLY A 136 -1.18 7.56 26.36
C GLY A 136 -1.96 6.76 25.32
N THR A 137 -2.91 7.39 24.63
CA THR A 137 -3.64 6.77 23.53
C THR A 137 -2.77 6.67 22.28
N LEU A 138 -2.08 7.76 21.93
CA LEU A 138 -1.20 7.81 20.76
C LEU A 138 -0.04 6.82 20.90
N SER A 139 0.49 6.62 22.11
CA SER A 139 1.58 5.69 22.39
C SER A 139 1.20 4.20 22.23
N THR A 140 -0.08 3.87 22.10
CA THR A 140 -0.51 2.49 21.77
C THR A 140 -0.21 2.10 20.33
N ALA A 141 0.14 3.07 19.47
CA ALA A 141 0.48 2.80 18.08
C ALA A 141 1.71 1.89 18.00
N ARG A 142 1.55 0.79 17.28
CA ARG A 142 2.59 -0.20 17.10
C ARG A 142 2.50 -0.83 15.72
N LEU A 143 3.65 -1.24 15.20
CA LEU A 143 3.71 -2.15 14.07
C LEU A 143 3.25 -3.55 14.52
N GLY A 144 2.58 -4.28 13.64
CA GLY A 144 2.24 -5.67 13.87
C GLY A 144 2.01 -6.41 12.56
N ASP A 145 2.08 -7.73 12.63
CA ASP A 145 1.82 -8.61 11.49
C ASP A 145 0.38 -8.44 10.99
N GLY A 146 0.23 -8.36 9.68
CA GLY A 146 -1.06 -8.25 9.01
C GLY A 146 -1.07 -7.28 7.83
N MET A 147 -2.06 -7.44 6.97
CA MET A 147 -2.29 -6.55 5.85
C MET A 147 -2.98 -5.26 6.30
N GLY A 148 -2.62 -4.16 5.65
CA GLY A 148 -3.46 -2.97 5.63
C GLY A 148 -4.77 -3.25 4.90
N VAL A 149 -5.82 -2.50 5.25
CA VAL A 149 -7.19 -2.82 4.82
C VAL A 149 -7.34 -2.84 3.30
N PHE A 150 -6.65 -1.96 2.57
CA PHE A 150 -6.72 -1.92 1.11
C PHE A 150 -6.02 -3.09 0.43
N MET A 151 -4.86 -3.53 0.94
CA MET A 151 -4.18 -4.72 0.43
C MET A 151 -4.94 -6.00 0.77
N HIS A 152 -5.62 -6.04 1.91
CA HIS A 152 -6.53 -7.14 2.25
C HIS A 152 -7.65 -7.24 1.21
N GLU A 153 -8.36 -6.15 0.93
CA GLU A 153 -9.42 -6.15 -0.09
C GLU A 153 -8.90 -6.50 -1.48
N LEU A 154 -7.68 -6.08 -1.83
CA LEU A 154 -7.01 -6.47 -3.07
C LEU A 154 -6.73 -7.98 -3.13
N ALA A 155 -6.18 -8.56 -2.05
CA ALA A 155 -5.93 -9.99 -1.96
C ALA A 155 -7.23 -10.80 -2.13
N ASP A 156 -8.32 -10.37 -1.48
CA ASP A 156 -9.64 -10.98 -1.62
C ASP A 156 -10.16 -10.91 -3.05
N LEU A 157 -10.00 -9.77 -3.73
CA LEU A 157 -10.42 -9.62 -5.12
C LEU A 157 -9.60 -10.51 -6.06
N LEU A 158 -8.27 -10.60 -5.86
CA LEU A 158 -7.42 -11.51 -6.61
C LEU A 158 -7.82 -12.97 -6.39
N GLN A 159 -8.14 -13.35 -5.15
CA GLN A 159 -8.60 -14.69 -4.82
C GLN A 159 -9.94 -15.01 -5.49
N ALA A 160 -10.90 -14.10 -5.43
CA ALA A 160 -12.22 -14.26 -6.04
C ALA A 160 -12.15 -14.42 -7.57
N GLU A 161 -11.16 -13.78 -8.21
CA GLU A 161 -10.92 -13.85 -9.66
C GLU A 161 -9.98 -14.99 -10.06
N GLY A 162 -9.47 -15.80 -9.11
CA GLY A 162 -8.53 -16.89 -9.40
C GLY A 162 -7.13 -16.41 -9.84
N LEU A 163 -6.73 -15.21 -9.43
CA LEU A 163 -5.48 -14.56 -9.83
C LEU A 163 -4.40 -14.58 -8.73
N ALA A 164 -4.73 -15.02 -7.52
CA ALA A 164 -3.84 -14.95 -6.36
C ALA A 164 -2.47 -15.63 -6.59
N ASP A 165 -2.45 -16.80 -7.25
CA ASP A 165 -1.21 -17.54 -7.51
C ASP A 165 -0.36 -16.93 -8.65
N GLN A 166 -0.96 -16.07 -9.48
CA GLN A 166 -0.30 -15.46 -10.64
C GLN A 166 0.31 -14.10 -10.32
N VAL A 167 -0.20 -13.43 -9.27
CA VAL A 167 0.09 -12.02 -8.99
C VAL A 167 0.57 -11.88 -7.54
N PRO A 168 1.88 -12.00 -7.29
CA PRO A 168 2.39 -11.92 -5.94
C PRO A 168 2.25 -10.51 -5.37
N LEU A 169 1.81 -10.44 -4.11
CA LEU A 169 1.90 -9.23 -3.30
C LEU A 169 3.27 -9.18 -2.61
N ARG A 170 3.91 -8.02 -2.63
CA ARG A 170 5.18 -7.75 -1.93
C ARG A 170 5.13 -6.38 -1.30
N SER A 171 5.99 -6.12 -0.32
CA SER A 171 6.07 -4.82 0.33
C SER A 171 7.38 -4.09 0.04
N LEU A 172 7.28 -2.78 -0.03
CA LEU A 172 8.38 -1.88 0.26
C LEU A 172 8.49 -1.74 1.78
N TYR A 173 9.61 -2.20 2.34
CA TYR A 173 9.93 -2.07 3.76
C TYR A 173 11.44 -1.87 3.91
N ALA A 174 11.85 -0.79 4.57
CA ALA A 174 13.26 -0.38 4.62
C ALA A 174 14.16 -1.42 5.30
N ASP A 175 13.65 -2.12 6.32
CA ASP A 175 14.39 -3.13 7.06
C ASP A 175 14.49 -4.47 6.28
N GLU A 176 13.61 -4.68 5.30
CA GLU A 176 13.55 -5.90 4.48
C GLU A 176 13.47 -5.56 2.97
N PRO A 177 14.48 -4.87 2.41
CA PRO A 177 14.40 -4.32 1.05
C PRO A 177 14.30 -5.40 -0.05
N HIS A 178 14.74 -6.62 0.24
CA HIS A 178 14.68 -7.75 -0.70
C HIS A 178 13.23 -8.06 -1.11
N LYS A 179 12.23 -7.85 -0.23
CA LYS A 179 10.82 -8.16 -0.51
C LYS A 179 10.31 -7.51 -1.80
N CYS A 180 10.59 -6.23 -2.03
CA CYS A 180 10.24 -5.55 -3.27
C CYS A 180 11.33 -5.66 -4.34
N MET A 181 12.61 -5.63 -3.97
CA MET A 181 13.70 -5.59 -4.95
C MET A 181 13.83 -6.88 -5.75
N ASP A 182 13.54 -8.04 -5.14
CA ASP A 182 13.62 -9.35 -5.82
C ASP A 182 12.59 -9.48 -6.95
N LEU A 183 11.51 -8.67 -6.95
CA LEU A 183 10.57 -8.63 -8.08
C LEU A 183 11.21 -8.09 -9.35
N LEU A 184 12.24 -7.26 -9.23
CA LEU A 184 12.84 -6.57 -10.37
C LEU A 184 13.94 -7.40 -11.03
N GLY A 185 14.32 -8.57 -10.49
CA GLY A 185 15.37 -9.45 -11.03
C GLY A 185 16.74 -9.23 -10.40
#